data_AF-A0A6P2ASQ4-F1
#
_entry.id   AF-A0A6P2ASQ4-F1
#
_cell.length_a   1.000
_cell.length_b   1.000
_cell.length_c   1.000
_cell.angle_alpha   90.00
_cell.angle_beta   90.00
_cell.angle_gamma   90.00
#
_symmetry.space_group_name_H-M   'P 1'
#
loop_
_entity.id
_entity.type
_entity.pdbx_description
1 polymer ?
#
loop_
_entity_poly.entity_id
_entity_poly.type
_entity_poly.pdbx_seq_one_letter_code
_entity_poly.pdbx_strand_id
1 'polypeptide(L)'
;MSTSPQPPKYVSDLMELYGSSYGKIVDSGVFYNILEPEVDLEKVGFDHLRKFVGPKFFEPNELGWRRGWQLLYRRPEGEPGNIVKEFEDVYDILERVLERFLNPLGGNDYETAPLKMAIAFDSPEVKDLRIYQVHDEDILYGRLIISRRANGETTTLIFICD
;
A
#
# COMPACT_ATOMS: atom_id res chain seq x y z
N MET A 1 22.34 16.13 -1.24
CA MET A 1 21.32 15.72 -2.23
C MET A 1 21.16 14.22 -2.08
N SER A 2 20.14 13.75 -1.37
CA SER A 2 19.89 12.30 -1.28
C SER A 2 19.23 11.88 -2.58
N THR A 3 19.96 11.16 -3.42
CA THR A 3 19.38 10.44 -4.55
C THR A 3 18.44 9.38 -3.99
N SER A 4 17.13 9.52 -4.24
CA SER A 4 16.17 8.48 -3.93
C SER A 4 16.63 7.16 -4.56
N PRO A 5 16.61 6.05 -3.82
CA PRO A 5 17.08 4.78 -4.34
C PRO A 5 16.22 4.36 -5.55
N GLN A 6 16.88 3.82 -6.58
CA GLN A 6 16.18 3.32 -7.76
C GLN A 6 15.34 2.09 -7.36
N PRO A 7 14.04 2.04 -7.71
CA PRO A 7 13.20 0.90 -7.37
C PRO A 7 13.69 -0.36 -8.09
N PRO A 8 13.76 -1.51 -7.40
CA PRO A 8 14.02 -2.79 -8.03
C PRO A 8 12.85 -3.21 -8.91
N LYS A 9 13.07 -4.16 -9.82
CA LYS A 9 12.09 -4.55 -10.84
C LYS A 9 10.70 -4.88 -10.27
N TYR A 10 10.62 -5.59 -9.15
CA TYR A 10 9.34 -5.97 -8.56
C TYR A 10 8.53 -4.76 -8.08
N VAL A 11 9.18 -3.66 -7.70
CA VAL A 11 8.49 -2.41 -7.34
C VAL A 11 8.14 -1.59 -8.57
N SER A 12 9.04 -1.53 -9.56
CA SER A 12 8.75 -0.86 -10.83
C SER A 12 7.57 -1.49 -11.56
N ASP A 13 7.46 -2.82 -11.55
CA ASP A 13 6.32 -3.54 -12.10
C ASP A 13 5.00 -3.17 -11.37
N LEU A 14 5.03 -2.95 -10.05
CA LEU A 14 3.87 -2.44 -9.32
C LEU A 14 3.55 -0.99 -9.67
N MET A 15 4.56 -0.13 -9.82
CA MET A 15 4.38 1.27 -10.23
C MET A 15 3.78 1.39 -11.64
N GLU A 16 4.08 0.45 -12.55
CA GLU A 16 3.47 0.38 -13.88
C GLU A 16 1.97 0.02 -13.80
N LEU A 17 1.58 -0.87 -12.88
CA LEU A 17 0.18 -1.30 -12.71
C LEU A 17 -0.67 -0.29 -11.93
N TYR A 18 -0.14 0.21 -10.81
CA TYR A 18 -0.87 1.00 -9.82
C TYR A 18 -0.50 2.49 -9.84
N GLY A 19 0.34 2.89 -10.79
CA GLY A 19 0.85 4.25 -10.87
C GLY A 19 1.94 4.56 -9.84
N SER A 20 2.70 5.61 -10.14
CA SER A 20 3.65 6.19 -9.20
C SER A 20 2.94 7.06 -8.16
N SER A 21 3.53 7.14 -6.98
CA SER A 21 3.12 8.07 -5.92
C SER A 21 3.04 9.50 -6.46
N TYR A 22 1.89 10.19 -6.33
CA TYR A 22 1.69 11.65 -6.10
C TYR A 22 0.36 12.15 -6.69
N GLY A 23 -0.43 12.87 -5.88
CA GLY A 23 -1.43 13.83 -6.35
C GLY A 23 -2.72 13.26 -6.95
N LYS A 24 -3.00 11.97 -6.73
CA LYS A 24 -4.25 11.33 -7.11
C LYS A 24 -5.08 11.11 -5.85
N ILE A 25 -6.19 11.84 -5.71
CA ILE A 25 -7.07 11.76 -4.52
C ILE A 25 -7.80 10.42 -4.49
N VAL A 26 -8.18 9.92 -5.67
CA VAL A 26 -8.90 8.67 -5.90
C VAL A 26 -8.17 7.90 -6.97
N ASP A 27 -7.29 6.98 -6.57
CA ASP A 27 -6.61 6.00 -7.43
C ASP A 27 -5.80 5.06 -6.51
N SER A 28 -4.84 4.37 -7.11
CA SER A 28 -3.76 3.68 -6.43
C SER A 28 -2.42 4.42 -6.58
N GLY A 29 -1.44 4.04 -5.77
CA GLY A 29 -0.07 4.54 -5.88
C GLY A 29 0.94 3.72 -5.10
N VAL A 30 2.16 3.63 -5.65
CA VAL A 30 3.26 2.85 -5.07
C VAL A 30 4.42 3.75 -4.63
N PHE A 31 4.96 3.48 -3.45
CA PHE A 31 6.14 4.11 -2.89
C PHE A 31 7.24 3.08 -2.63
N TYR A 32 8.49 3.53 -2.75
CA TYR A 32 9.69 2.75 -2.49
C TYR A 32 10.67 3.52 -1.61
N ASN A 33 11.18 2.86 -0.58
CA ASN A 33 12.25 3.36 0.26
C ASN A 33 13.20 2.22 0.66
N ILE A 34 14.40 2.60 1.10
CA ILE A 34 15.27 1.72 1.88
C ILE A 34 15.36 2.37 3.25
N LEU A 35 14.93 1.64 4.29
CA LEU A 35 14.79 2.14 5.65
C LEU A 35 15.60 1.29 6.61
N GLU A 36 16.13 1.93 7.65
CA GLU A 36 16.78 1.23 8.76
C GLU A 36 15.75 0.36 9.52
N PRO A 37 16.18 -0.77 10.13
CA PRO A 37 15.28 -1.72 10.80
C PRO A 37 14.44 -1.12 11.93
N GLU A 38 14.95 -0.09 12.61
CA GLU A 38 14.29 0.60 13.72
C GLU A 38 13.24 1.63 13.27
N VAL A 39 13.19 1.97 11.99
CA VAL A 39 12.18 2.90 11.47
C VAL A 39 10.79 2.30 11.62
N ASP A 40 9.87 3.08 12.20
CA ASP A 40 8.48 2.69 12.36
C ASP A 40 7.72 2.76 11.04
N LEU A 41 7.29 1.59 10.55
CA LEU A 41 6.50 1.46 9.33
C LEU A 41 5.13 2.12 9.41
N GLU A 42 4.55 2.27 10.60
CA GLU A 42 3.27 2.95 10.75
C GLU A 42 3.41 4.44 10.38
N LYS A 43 4.41 5.10 10.95
CA LYS A 43 4.75 6.50 10.62
C LYS A 43 5.05 6.66 9.12
N VAL A 44 5.82 5.74 8.54
CA VAL A 44 6.14 5.76 7.11
C VAL A 44 4.89 5.62 6.24
N GLY A 45 4.01 4.67 6.57
CA GLY A 45 2.75 4.46 5.87
C GLY A 45 1.87 5.71 5.92
N PHE A 46 1.76 6.34 7.09
CA PHE A 46 0.99 7.58 7.26
C PHE A 46 1.60 8.76 6.48
N ASP A 47 2.93 8.87 6.44
CA ASP A 47 3.63 9.88 5.62
C ASP A 47 3.40 9.64 4.11
N HIS A 48 3.33 8.37 3.67
CA HIS A 48 2.97 8.02 2.28
C HIS A 48 1.52 8.36 1.96
N LEU A 49 0.59 8.11 2.88
CA LEU A 49 -0.81 8.55 2.75
C LEU A 49 -0.89 10.08 2.57
N ARG A 50 -0.20 10.84 3.42
CA ARG A 50 -0.15 12.31 3.31
C ARG A 50 0.39 12.77 1.95
N LYS A 51 1.46 12.13 1.46
CA LYS A 51 2.04 12.45 0.14
C LYS A 51 1.12 12.08 -1.02
N PHE A 52 0.42 10.96 -0.90
CA PHE A 52 -0.51 10.45 -1.91
C PHE A 52 -1.71 11.38 -2.07
N VAL A 53 -2.41 11.66 -0.96
CA VAL A 53 -3.57 12.55 -0.90
C VAL A 53 -3.19 13.99 -1.25
N GLY A 54 -1.99 14.41 -0.85
CA GLY A 54 -1.46 15.75 -1.07
C GLY A 54 -1.97 16.78 -0.06
N PRO A 55 -1.20 17.85 0.21
CA PRO A 55 -1.46 18.78 1.31
C PRO A 55 -2.83 19.46 1.23
N LYS A 56 -3.30 19.75 0.01
CA LYS A 56 -4.60 20.42 -0.23
C LYS A 56 -5.80 19.65 0.35
N PHE A 57 -5.76 18.32 0.32
CA PHE A 57 -6.85 17.46 0.79
C PHE A 57 -6.55 16.85 2.15
N PHE A 58 -5.26 16.65 2.47
CA PHE A 58 -4.86 16.04 3.72
C PHE A 58 -4.91 17.01 4.90
N GLU A 59 -4.36 18.23 4.74
CA GLU A 59 -4.18 19.16 5.87
C GLU A 59 -5.51 19.68 6.46
N PRO A 60 -6.53 20.03 5.66
CA PRO A 60 -7.81 20.46 6.21
C PRO A 60 -8.54 19.36 7.00
N ASN A 61 -8.25 18.09 6.76
CA ASN A 61 -8.92 16.94 7.39
C ASN A 61 -7.92 15.95 8.03
N GLU A 62 -6.77 16.44 8.50
CA GLU A 62 -5.73 15.55 9.05
C GLU A 62 -6.25 14.71 10.23
N LEU A 63 -7.15 15.29 11.05
CA LEU A 63 -7.75 14.57 12.17
C LEU A 63 -8.63 13.41 11.71
N GLY A 64 -9.40 13.58 10.63
CA GLY A 64 -10.20 12.51 10.03
C GLY A 64 -9.32 11.37 9.55
N TRP A 65 -8.27 11.70 8.78
CA TRP A 65 -7.28 10.70 8.34
C TRP A 65 -6.59 9.97 9.49
N ARG A 66 -6.28 10.65 10.60
CA ARG A 66 -5.70 10.01 11.78
C ARG A 66 -6.67 9.06 12.48
N ARG A 67 -7.95 9.42 12.53
CA ARG A 67 -9.00 8.58 13.15
C ARG A 67 -9.39 7.40 12.25
N GLY A 68 -9.37 7.61 10.94
CA GLY A 68 -9.61 6.57 9.95
C GLY A 68 -8.41 5.69 9.64
N TRP A 69 -7.31 5.86 10.36
CA TRP A 69 -6.13 5.01 10.27
C TRP A 69 -6.21 3.86 11.28
N GLN A 70 -6.32 2.64 10.79
CA GLN A 70 -6.42 1.46 11.64
C GLN A 70 -5.61 0.30 11.06
N LEU A 71 -4.78 -0.35 11.88
CA LEU A 71 -4.14 -1.61 11.50
C LEU A 71 -5.18 -2.73 11.46
N LEU A 72 -5.38 -3.32 10.28
CA LEU A 72 -6.31 -4.44 10.09
C LEU A 72 -5.60 -5.78 10.12
N TYR A 73 -4.42 -5.86 9.50
CA TYR A 73 -3.65 -7.09 9.41
C TYR A 73 -2.18 -6.84 9.68
N ARG A 74 -1.54 -7.77 10.38
CA ARG A 74 -0.09 -7.92 10.42
C ARG A 74 0.25 -9.38 10.19
N ARG A 75 1.11 -9.64 9.19
CA ARG A 75 1.55 -11.01 8.90
C ARG A 75 2.30 -11.56 10.12
N PRO A 76 1.90 -12.72 10.66
CA PRO A 76 2.64 -13.36 11.75
C PRO A 76 4.07 -13.69 11.31
N GLU A 77 5.01 -13.59 12.24
CA GLU A 77 6.42 -13.85 11.95
C GLU A 77 6.63 -15.32 11.55
N GLY A 78 7.34 -15.55 10.45
CA GLY A 78 7.67 -16.88 9.95
C GLY A 78 6.60 -17.55 9.08
N GLU A 79 5.41 -16.96 8.96
CA GLU A 79 4.36 -17.48 8.09
C GLU A 79 4.65 -17.15 6.60
N PRO A 80 4.37 -18.09 5.67
CA PRO A 80 4.47 -17.80 4.24
C PRO A 80 3.44 -16.75 3.85
N GLY A 81 3.83 -15.86 2.94
CA GLY A 81 2.94 -14.81 2.45
C GLY A 81 1.90 -15.32 1.47
N ASN A 82 0.70 -14.76 1.57
CA ASN A 82 -0.31 -14.84 0.52
C ASN A 82 -1.10 -13.53 0.51
N ILE A 83 -0.57 -12.52 -0.17
CA ILE A 83 -1.09 -11.14 -0.08
C ILE A 83 -2.53 -11.03 -0.58
N VAL A 84 -2.94 -11.85 -1.53
CA VAL A 84 -4.34 -11.87 -2.00
C VAL A 84 -5.25 -12.34 -0.87
N LYS A 85 -4.94 -13.48 -0.26
CA LYS A 85 -5.73 -14.00 0.86
C LYS A 85 -5.69 -13.09 2.08
N GLU A 86 -4.52 -12.55 2.41
CA GLU A 86 -4.35 -11.62 3.55
C GLU A 86 -5.16 -10.35 3.36
N PHE A 87 -5.28 -9.87 2.11
CA PHE A 87 -6.13 -8.74 1.78
C PHE A 87 -7.62 -9.09 1.85
N GLU A 88 -8.01 -10.27 1.35
CA GLU A 88 -9.37 -10.81 1.47
C GLU A 88 -9.80 -11.03 2.93
N ASP A 89 -8.88 -11.46 3.81
CA ASP A 89 -9.17 -11.70 5.23
C ASP A 89 -9.52 -10.40 5.99
N VAL A 90 -9.11 -9.23 5.47
CA VAL A 90 -9.43 -7.90 6.03
C VAL A 90 -10.29 -7.06 5.11
N TYR A 91 -10.92 -7.71 4.14
CA TYR A 91 -11.86 -7.11 3.23
C TYR A 91 -13.25 -7.12 3.87
N ASP A 92 -13.74 -5.93 4.25
CA ASP A 92 -14.98 -5.79 5.01
C ASP A 92 -16.09 -5.00 4.32
N ILE A 93 -15.83 -4.12 3.33
CA ILE A 93 -16.87 -3.13 2.95
C ILE A 93 -16.99 -2.77 1.44
N LEU A 94 -15.95 -2.86 0.57
CA LEU A 94 -16.04 -2.24 -0.78
C LEU A 94 -15.50 -3.07 -1.95
N GLU A 95 -16.38 -3.68 -2.76
CA GLU A 95 -16.00 -4.55 -3.91
C GLU A 95 -15.06 -3.84 -4.88
N ARG A 96 -15.22 -2.52 -5.03
CA ARG A 96 -14.37 -1.67 -5.86
C ARG A 96 -12.91 -1.63 -5.40
N VAL A 97 -12.65 -1.70 -4.09
CA VAL A 97 -11.29 -1.72 -3.55
C VAL A 97 -10.61 -3.05 -3.88
N LEU A 98 -11.34 -4.16 -3.73
CA LEU A 98 -10.84 -5.48 -4.11
C LEU A 98 -10.66 -5.59 -5.64
N GLU A 99 -11.60 -5.05 -6.43
CA GLU A 99 -11.50 -5.03 -7.89
C GLU A 99 -10.28 -4.22 -8.36
N ARG A 100 -10.04 -3.02 -7.80
CA ARG A 100 -8.83 -2.24 -8.09
C ARG A 100 -7.55 -2.94 -7.65
N PHE A 101 -7.60 -3.70 -6.55
CA PHE A 101 -6.48 -4.50 -6.07
C PHE A 101 -6.19 -5.70 -6.99
N LEU A 102 -7.21 -6.38 -7.51
CA LEU A 102 -7.03 -7.56 -8.36
C LEU A 102 -6.88 -7.24 -9.85
N ASN A 103 -7.39 -6.11 -10.31
CA ASN A 103 -7.46 -5.76 -11.73
C ASN A 103 -7.41 -4.23 -11.96
N PRO A 104 -6.25 -3.58 -11.69
CA PRO A 104 -6.11 -2.12 -11.80
C PRO A 104 -6.22 -1.59 -13.24
N LEU A 105 -5.94 -2.42 -14.26
CA LEU A 105 -5.98 -2.02 -15.67
C LEU A 105 -7.33 -2.32 -16.35
N GLY A 106 -8.21 -3.07 -15.68
CA GLY A 106 -9.42 -3.61 -16.28
C GLY A 106 -9.14 -4.70 -17.33
N GLY A 107 -10.16 -5.04 -18.13
CA GLY A 107 -9.96 -5.87 -19.33
C GLY A 107 -9.84 -7.39 -19.10
N ASN A 108 -10.59 -7.95 -18.14
CA ASN A 108 -10.59 -9.38 -17.79
C ASN A 108 -9.20 -9.98 -17.44
N ASP A 109 -8.18 -9.16 -17.18
CA ASP A 109 -6.88 -9.63 -16.70
C ASP A 109 -6.85 -9.66 -15.16
N TYR A 110 -7.23 -10.80 -14.60
CA TYR A 110 -7.22 -11.08 -13.17
C TYR A 110 -6.00 -11.89 -12.73
N GLU A 111 -4.99 -12.05 -13.58
CA GLU A 111 -3.80 -12.86 -13.28
C GLU A 111 -2.57 -11.97 -13.07
N THR A 112 -2.42 -10.90 -13.86
CA THR A 112 -1.22 -10.07 -13.85
C THR A 112 -1.01 -9.38 -12.50
N ALA A 113 -2.03 -8.68 -11.98
CA ALA A 113 -1.91 -7.95 -10.73
C ALA A 113 -1.62 -8.87 -9.53
N PRO A 114 -2.38 -9.96 -9.31
CA PRO A 114 -2.08 -10.93 -8.25
C PRO A 114 -0.66 -11.48 -8.33
N LEU A 115 -0.18 -11.83 -9.53
CA LEU A 115 1.19 -12.32 -9.72
C LEU A 115 2.25 -11.27 -9.31
N LYS A 116 2.10 -10.02 -9.73
CA LYS A 116 3.05 -8.95 -9.37
C LYS A 116 3.02 -8.62 -7.89
N MET A 117 1.85 -8.64 -7.28
CA MET A 117 1.71 -8.45 -5.83
C MET A 117 2.37 -9.59 -5.06
N ALA A 118 2.19 -10.84 -5.48
CA ALA A 118 2.85 -11.99 -4.84
C ALA A 118 4.39 -11.86 -4.91
N ILE A 119 4.95 -11.44 -6.05
CA ILE A 119 6.40 -11.20 -6.18
C ILE A 119 6.89 -10.13 -5.19
N ALA A 120 6.11 -9.07 -4.97
CA ALA A 120 6.47 -7.97 -4.10
C ALA A 120 6.31 -8.31 -2.62
N PHE A 121 5.20 -8.97 -2.25
CA PHE A 121 4.72 -9.09 -0.87
C PHE A 121 4.84 -10.51 -0.30
N ASP A 122 4.80 -11.55 -1.12
CA ASP A 122 4.86 -12.95 -0.66
C ASP A 122 6.28 -13.52 -0.67
N SER A 123 7.25 -12.71 -1.08
CA SER A 123 8.66 -13.07 -1.03
C SER A 123 9.08 -13.44 0.40
N PRO A 124 9.86 -14.52 0.58
CA PRO A 124 10.41 -14.90 1.90
C PRO A 124 11.39 -13.86 2.47
N GLU A 125 11.82 -12.90 1.65
CA GLU A 125 12.62 -11.76 2.10
C GLU A 125 11.79 -10.74 2.90
N VAL A 126 10.47 -10.71 2.72
CA VAL A 126 9.55 -9.84 3.48
C VAL A 126 9.49 -10.32 4.93
N LYS A 127 9.83 -9.43 5.87
CA LYS A 127 9.91 -9.71 7.31
C LYS A 127 8.82 -9.01 8.13
N ASP A 128 8.26 -7.93 7.62
CA ASP A 128 7.11 -7.25 8.22
C ASP A 128 6.17 -6.88 7.09
N LEU A 129 4.89 -7.25 7.20
CA LEU A 129 3.83 -6.84 6.30
C LEU A 129 2.62 -6.43 7.11
N ARG A 130 2.05 -5.28 6.76
CA ARG A 130 0.91 -4.68 7.43
C ARG A 130 -0.10 -4.18 6.41
N ILE A 131 -1.37 -4.37 6.73
CA ILE A 131 -2.48 -3.81 5.96
C ILE A 131 -3.26 -2.89 6.89
N TYR A 132 -3.42 -1.64 6.46
CA TYR A 132 -4.14 -0.60 7.16
C TYR A 132 -5.42 -0.25 6.41
N GLN A 133 -6.47 0.03 7.18
CA GLN A 133 -7.58 0.86 6.73
C GLN A 133 -7.13 2.32 6.70
N VAL A 134 -7.59 3.05 5.69
CA VAL A 134 -7.48 4.50 5.61
C VAL A 134 -8.83 5.07 5.20
N HIS A 135 -9.30 6.11 5.89
CA HIS A 135 -10.43 6.93 5.43
C HIS A 135 -10.37 8.32 6.03
N ASP A 136 -11.12 9.25 5.45
CA ASP A 136 -11.18 10.65 5.89
C ASP A 136 -12.31 10.95 6.88
N GLU A 137 -13.05 9.91 7.32
CA GLU A 137 -14.30 10.00 8.12
C GLU A 137 -15.49 10.60 7.35
N ASP A 138 -15.36 10.77 6.03
CA ASP A 138 -16.42 11.29 5.19
C ASP A 138 -16.64 10.37 3.96
N ILE A 139 -16.03 10.71 2.82
CA ILE A 139 -16.30 10.08 1.53
C ILE A 139 -15.16 9.15 1.11
N LEU A 140 -13.92 9.43 1.52
CA LEU A 140 -12.76 8.70 1.02
C LEU A 140 -12.44 7.50 1.90
N TYR A 141 -12.36 6.32 1.28
CA TYR A 141 -12.04 5.05 1.94
C TYR A 141 -11.01 4.26 1.15
N GLY A 142 -10.20 3.46 1.85
CA GLY A 142 -9.08 2.81 1.20
C GLY A 142 -8.38 1.74 2.02
N ARG A 143 -7.30 1.25 1.41
CA ARG A 143 -6.34 0.33 2.02
C ARG A 143 -4.92 0.78 1.73
N LEU A 144 -4.06 0.57 2.70
CA LEU A 144 -2.63 0.75 2.57
C LEU A 144 -1.92 -0.54 2.97
N ILE A 145 -1.13 -1.09 2.06
CA ILE A 145 -0.25 -2.23 2.30
C ILE A 145 1.16 -1.69 2.42
N ILE A 146 1.86 -2.02 3.49
CA ILE A 146 3.28 -1.73 3.64
C ILE A 146 4.04 -2.99 4.02
N SER A 147 5.15 -3.24 3.33
CA SER A 147 6.05 -4.33 3.62
C SER A 147 7.49 -3.87 3.74
N ARG A 148 8.27 -4.59 4.53
CA ARG A 148 9.71 -4.40 4.67
C ARG A 148 10.44 -5.72 4.52
N ARG A 149 11.48 -5.74 3.70
CA ARG A 149 12.40 -6.86 3.52
C ARG A 149 13.57 -6.78 4.51
N ALA A 150 14.28 -7.90 4.67
CA ALA A 150 15.43 -8.01 5.57
C ALA A 150 16.58 -7.01 5.27
N ASN A 151 16.69 -6.56 4.02
CA ASN A 151 17.66 -5.56 3.56
C ASN A 151 17.17 -4.11 3.73
N GLY A 152 16.03 -3.88 4.37
CA GLY A 152 15.44 -2.55 4.58
C GLY A 152 14.60 -2.03 3.41
N GLU A 153 14.56 -2.73 2.27
CA GLU A 153 13.68 -2.38 1.17
C GLU A 153 12.22 -2.39 1.62
N THR A 154 11.56 -1.26 1.43
CA THR A 154 10.20 -1.01 1.89
C THR A 154 9.34 -0.62 0.70
N THR A 155 8.22 -1.31 0.54
CA THR A 155 7.23 -1.05 -0.51
C THR A 155 5.92 -0.67 0.16
N THR A 156 5.33 0.45 -0.26
CA THR A 156 3.97 0.82 0.14
C THR A 156 3.09 0.86 -1.09
N LEU A 157 1.91 0.26 -1.02
CA LEU A 157 0.86 0.32 -2.03
C LEU A 157 -0.40 0.88 -1.37
N ILE A 158 -0.96 1.94 -1.94
CA ILE A 158 -2.13 2.66 -1.42
C ILE A 158 -3.25 2.56 -2.46
N PHE A 159 -4.49 2.42 -2.00
CA PHE A 159 -5.70 2.54 -2.79
C PHE A 159 -6.68 3.44 -2.05
N ILE A 160 -7.21 4.46 -2.73
CA ILE A 160 -8.30 5.30 -2.21
C ILE A 160 -9.43 5.34 -3.24
N CYS A 161 -10.64 5.13 -2.75
CA CYS A 161 -11.92 5.24 -3.45
C CYS A 161 -12.79 6.30 -2.78
N ASP A 162 -13.76 6.81 -3.52
CA ASP A 162 -14.90 7.61 -3.05
C ASP A 162 -16.14 6.75 -2.76
#